data_AF-A0A7X1E557-F1
#
_entry.id   AF-A0A7X1E557-F1
#
_cell.length_a   1.000
_cell.length_b   1.000
_cell.length_c   1.000
_cell.angle_alpha   90.00
_cell.angle_beta   90.00
_cell.angle_gamma   90.00
#
_symmetry.space_group_name_H-M   'P 1'
#
loop_
_entity.id
_entity.type
_entity.pdbx_description
1 polymer ?
#
loop_
_entity_poly.entity_id
_entity_poly.type
_entity_poly.pdbx_seq_one_letter_code
_entity_poly.pdbx_strand_id
1 'polypeptide(L)'
;MVGIVSYITLIDWIVAIIMNNPKTEFGSFHIRQSLGIMLLMFVAGFIMIIPVIGWILGLIGYLAGFVFWIMGLIGAIQGSKNPVPLIGDKAQEWFQAL
;
A
#
# COMPACT_ATOMS: atom_id res chain seq x y z
N MET A 1 -12.53 -9.82 -1.86
CA MET A 1 -12.02 -10.30 -0.56
C MET A 1 -10.51 -10.15 -0.46
N VAL A 2 -9.71 -10.79 -1.32
CA VAL A 2 -8.23 -10.67 -1.35
C VAL A 2 -7.73 -9.22 -1.25
N GLY A 3 -8.30 -8.32 -2.07
CA GLY A 3 -7.92 -6.91 -2.06
C GLY A 3 -8.24 -6.14 -0.78
N ILE A 4 -9.17 -6.59 0.07
CA ILE A 4 -9.43 -5.98 1.39
C ILE A 4 -8.41 -6.50 2.40
N VAL A 5 -8.17 -7.83 2.38
CA VAL A 5 -7.21 -8.52 3.25
C VAL A 5 -5.80 -7.92 3.10
N SER A 6 -5.41 -7.50 1.89
CA SER A 6 -4.10 -6.89 1.63
C SER A 6 -3.84 -5.55 2.33
N TYR A 7 -4.81 -4.95 3.02
CA TYR A 7 -4.66 -3.68 3.75
C TYR A 7 -4.69 -3.83 5.27
N ILE A 8 -4.94 -5.01 5.85
CA ILE A 8 -5.21 -5.12 7.31
C ILE A 8 -3.92 -5.03 8.12
N THR A 9 -3.00 -5.97 7.92
CA THR A 9 -1.67 -6.00 8.54
C THR A 9 -0.64 -6.53 7.55
N LEU A 10 0.65 -6.48 7.90
CA LEU A 10 1.70 -7.17 7.13
C LEU A 10 1.43 -8.70 7.07
N ILE A 11 0.90 -9.29 8.13
CA ILE A 11 0.55 -10.71 8.17
C ILE A 11 -0.58 -11.00 7.17
N ASP A 12 -1.65 -10.21 7.21
CA ASP A 12 -2.78 -10.36 6.30
C ASP A 12 -2.38 -10.05 4.84
N TRP A 13 -1.41 -9.16 4.62
CA TRP A 13 -0.84 -8.94 3.30
C TRP A 13 -0.16 -10.20 2.73
N ILE A 14 0.59 -10.93 3.55
CA ILE A 14 1.16 -12.24 3.16
C ILE A 14 0.03 -13.24 2.87
N VAL A 15 -1.01 -13.28 3.72
CA VAL A 15 -2.18 -14.13 3.50
C VAL A 15 -2.89 -13.78 2.17
N ALA A 16 -3.02 -12.50 1.84
CA ALA A 16 -3.62 -12.05 0.58
C ALA A 16 -2.84 -12.57 -0.65
N ILE A 17 -1.51 -12.60 -0.60
CA ILE A 17 -0.68 -13.21 -1.65
C ILE A 17 -1.00 -14.69 -1.80
N ILE A 18 -1.04 -15.43 -0.69
CA ILE A 18 -1.32 -16.87 -0.71
C ILE A 18 -2.74 -17.15 -1.24
N MET A 19 -3.72 -16.33 -0.85
CA MET A 19 -5.11 -16.44 -1.30
C MET A 19 -5.31 -16.08 -2.77
N ASN A 20 -4.41 -15.29 -3.38
CA ASN A 20 -4.52 -14.89 -4.78
C ASN A 20 -3.99 -15.99 -5.72
N ASN A 21 -4.50 -17.21 -5.57
CA ASN A 21 -4.12 -18.37 -6.38
C ASN A 21 -5.38 -19.18 -6.78
N PRO A 22 -5.80 -19.21 -8.06
CA PRO A 22 -5.13 -18.57 -9.21
C PRO A 22 -5.16 -17.04 -9.10
N LYS A 23 -4.12 -16.39 -9.65
CA LYS A 23 -3.98 -14.93 -9.59
C LYS A 23 -5.17 -14.26 -10.27
N THR A 24 -5.72 -13.26 -9.59
CA THR A 24 -6.75 -12.38 -10.14
C THR A 24 -6.18 -10.99 -10.35
N GLU A 25 -6.64 -10.30 -11.40
CA GLU A 25 -6.20 -8.94 -11.68
C GLU A 25 -6.53 -7.98 -10.51
N PHE A 26 -7.70 -8.14 -9.90
CA PHE A 26 -8.13 -7.36 -8.73
C PHE A 26 -7.27 -7.64 -7.50
N GLY A 27 -6.99 -8.92 -7.19
CA GLY A 27 -6.15 -9.31 -6.05
C GLY A 27 -4.72 -8.79 -6.21
N SER A 28 -4.09 -9.06 -7.37
CA SER A 28 -2.74 -8.57 -7.67
C SER A 28 -2.64 -7.05 -7.65
N PHE A 29 -3.65 -6.33 -8.15
CA PHE A 29 -3.67 -4.86 -8.10
C PHE A 29 -3.56 -4.33 -6.66
N HIS A 30 -4.42 -4.81 -5.76
CA HIS A 30 -4.47 -4.32 -4.38
C HIS A 30 -3.29 -4.81 -3.53
N ILE A 31 -2.78 -6.02 -3.79
CA ILE A 31 -1.54 -6.54 -3.17
C ILE A 31 -0.35 -5.64 -3.48
N ARG A 32 -0.19 -5.26 -4.77
CA ARG A 32 0.90 -4.37 -5.20
C ARG A 32 0.73 -2.96 -4.63
N GLN A 33 -0.48 -2.41 -4.72
CA GLN A 33 -0.78 -1.06 -4.22
C GLN A 33 -0.54 -0.95 -2.70
N SER A 34 -1.03 -1.91 -1.90
CA SER A 34 -0.83 -1.87 -0.45
C SER A 34 0.63 -2.08 -0.06
N LEU A 35 1.40 -2.89 -0.80
CA LEU A 35 2.85 -2.98 -0.62
C LEU A 35 3.54 -1.64 -0.86
N GLY A 36 3.20 -0.93 -1.94
CA GLY A 36 3.75 0.40 -2.23
C GLY A 36 3.49 1.39 -1.09
N ILE A 37 2.26 1.42 -0.57
CA ILE A 37 1.88 2.28 0.56
C ILE A 37 2.62 1.89 1.85
N MET A 38 2.78 0.59 2.12
CA MET A 38 3.52 0.10 3.28
C MET A 38 5.00 0.51 3.22
N LEU A 39 5.63 0.41 2.04
CA LEU A 39 7.01 0.85 1.83
C LEU A 39 7.17 2.37 1.95
N LEU A 40 6.19 3.17 1.50
CA LEU A 40 6.17 4.62 1.73
C LEU A 40 6.18 4.94 3.23
N MET A 41 5.32 4.29 4.01
CA MET A 41 5.25 4.51 5.46
C MET A 41 6.52 4.01 6.17
N PHE A 42 7.13 2.92 5.69
CA PHE A 42 8.41 2.43 6.17
C PHE A 42 9.53 3.47 5.96
N VAL A 43 9.65 4.02 4.74
CA VAL A 43 10.62 5.08 4.42
C VAL A 43 10.36 6.34 5.24
N ALA A 44 9.10 6.74 5.42
CA ALA A 44 8.74 7.87 6.29
C ALA A 44 9.23 7.68 7.73
N GLY A 45 9.17 6.45 8.24
CA GLY A 45 9.74 6.08 9.54
C GLY A 45 11.26 6.23 9.63
N PHE A 46 12.00 5.82 8.60
CA PHE A 46 13.46 6.03 8.56
C PHE A 46 13.85 7.50 8.53
N ILE A 47 13.08 8.33 7.80
CA ILE A 47 13.36 9.77 7.70
C ILE A 47 13.29 10.45 9.09
N MET A 48 12.45 9.94 10.00
CA MET A 48 12.34 10.47 11.37
C MET A 48 13.60 10.30 12.24
N ILE A 49 14.60 9.52 11.81
CA ILE A 49 15.89 9.42 12.52
C ILE A 49 16.61 10.78 12.51
N ILE A 50 16.38 11.61 11.50
CA ILE A 50 16.95 12.95 11.40
C ILE A 50 16.14 13.91 12.31
N PRO A 51 16.76 14.53 13.33
CA PRO A 51 16.05 15.45 14.22
C PRO A 51 15.48 16.66 13.48
N VAL A 52 14.35 17.19 13.97
CA VAL A 52 13.65 18.38 13.47
C VAL A 52 13.12 18.22 12.04
N ILE A 53 13.97 18.24 11.01
CA ILE A 53 13.56 18.17 9.60
C ILE A 53 12.96 16.79 9.29
N GLY A 54 13.61 15.71 9.74
CA GLY A 54 13.13 14.36 9.52
C GLY A 54 11.81 14.07 10.21
N TRP A 55 11.54 14.70 11.36
CA TRP A 55 10.25 14.58 12.04
C TRP A 55 9.13 15.20 11.23
N ILE A 56 9.34 16.41 10.69
CA ILE A 56 8.36 17.11 9.86
C ILE A 56 8.08 16.30 8.58
N LEU A 57 9.13 15.92 7.85
CA LEU A 57 8.98 15.16 6.60
C LEU A 57 8.40 13.76 6.84
N GLY A 58 8.84 13.09 7.89
CA GLY A 58 8.29 11.79 8.28
C GLY A 58 6.81 11.87 8.63
N LEU A 59 6.40 12.90 9.38
CA LEU A 59 4.99 13.09 9.74
C LEU A 59 4.13 13.31 8.48
N ILE A 60 4.58 14.15 7.55
CA ILE A 60 3.92 14.34 6.25
C ILE A 60 3.82 13.01 5.49
N GLY A 61 4.90 12.23 5.47
CA GLY A 61 4.94 10.91 4.84
C GLY A 61 3.93 9.93 5.44
N TYR A 62 3.81 9.87 6.77
CA TYR A 62 2.82 9.04 7.44
C TYR A 62 1.39 9.50 7.18
N LEU A 63 1.13 10.81 7.20
CA LEU A 63 -0.20 11.34 6.89
C LEU A 63 -0.61 11.02 5.44
N ALA A 64 0.30 11.23 4.48
CA ALA A 64 0.06 10.85 3.09
C ALA A 64 -0.15 9.33 2.93
N GLY A 65 0.71 8.52 3.55
CA GLY A 65 0.58 7.07 3.56
C GLY A 65 -0.75 6.58 4.15
N PHE A 66 -1.20 7.18 5.25
CA PHE A 66 -2.47 6.86 5.88
C PHE A 66 -3.66 7.24 4.98
N VAL A 67 -3.64 8.41 4.34
CA VAL A 67 -4.66 8.80 3.35
C VAL A 67 -4.70 7.83 2.18
N PHE A 68 -3.54 7.46 1.62
CA PHE A 68 -3.46 6.48 0.53
C PHE A 68 -3.94 5.09 0.97
N TRP A 69 -3.63 4.68 2.19
CA TRP A 69 -4.14 3.43 2.76
C TRP A 69 -5.68 3.42 2.81
N ILE A 70 -6.31 4.50 3.30
CA ILE A 70 -7.77 4.65 3.30
C ILE A 70 -8.32 4.61 1.88
N MET A 71 -7.75 5.37 0.94
CA MET A 71 -8.19 5.40 -0.46
C MET A 71 -8.12 4.01 -1.10
N GLY A 72 -7.00 3.30 -0.89
CA GLY A 72 -6.81 1.94 -1.40
C GLY A 72 -7.80 0.95 -0.81
N LEU A 73 -8.05 1.02 0.50
CA LEU A 73 -9.02 0.18 1.19
C LEU A 73 -10.45 0.44 0.72
N ILE A 74 -10.86 1.72 0.58
CA ILE A 74 -12.17 2.09 0.02
C ILE A 74 -12.31 1.55 -1.40
N GLY A 75 -11.27 1.69 -2.22
CA GLY A 75 -11.24 1.13 -3.57
C GLY A 75 -11.48 -0.38 -3.57
N ALA A 76 -10.81 -1.11 -2.66
CA ALA A 76 -10.95 -2.55 -2.50
C ALA A 76 -12.36 -2.97 -2.04
N ILE A 77 -12.96 -2.21 -1.12
CA ILE A 77 -14.34 -2.43 -0.64
C ILE A 77 -15.33 -2.23 -1.79
N GLN A 78 -15.10 -1.22 -2.64
CA GLN A 78 -15.95 -0.89 -3.79
C GLN A 78 -15.69 -1.77 -5.02
N GLY A 79 -14.68 -2.65 -4.99
CA GLY A 79 -14.29 -3.46 -6.15
C GLY A 79 -13.62 -2.68 -7.28
N SER A 80 -13.10 -1.49 -7.00
CA SER A 80 -12.45 -0.62 -7.98
C SER A 80 -10.91 -0.70 -7.92
N LYS A 81 -10.26 -0.65 -9.10
CA LYS A 81 -8.80 -0.68 -9.23
C LYS A 81 -8.24 0.73 -9.49
N ASN A 82 -8.59 1.69 -8.63
CA ASN A 82 -8.11 3.05 -8.77
C ASN A 82 -6.73 3.20 -8.10
N PRO A 83 -5.69 3.63 -8.84
CA PRO A 83 -4.38 3.85 -8.27
C PRO A 83 -4.41 5.06 -7.32
N VAL A 84 -3.77 4.93 -6.17
CA VAL A 84 -3.57 6.08 -5.27
C VAL A 84 -2.57 7.06 -5.90
N PRO A 85 -2.70 8.37 -5.66
CA PRO A 85 -1.78 9.36 -6.23
C PRO A 85 -0.32 9.07 -5.91
N LEU A 86 0.58 9.49 -6.80
CA LEU A 86 2.04 9.43 -6.70
C LEU A 86 2.66 8.02 -6.66
N ILE A 87 2.06 7.07 -5.95
CA ILE A 87 2.64 5.74 -5.70
C ILE A 87 1.83 4.59 -6.29
N GLY A 88 0.54 4.76 -6.59
CA GLY A 88 -0.32 3.69 -7.09
C GLY A 88 0.20 3.09 -8.39
N ASP A 89 0.43 3.92 -9.41
CA ASP A 89 0.94 3.48 -10.71
C ASP A 89 2.36 2.90 -10.60
N LYS A 90 3.20 3.51 -9.76
CA LYS A 90 4.56 3.01 -9.49
C LYS A 90 4.58 1.66 -8.80
N ALA A 91 3.64 1.42 -7.89
CA ALA A 91 3.48 0.11 -7.27
C ALA A 91 3.06 -0.96 -8.29
N GLN A 92 2.19 -0.61 -9.25
CA GLN A 92 1.83 -1.54 -10.33
C GLN A 92 3.02 -1.86 -11.24
N GLU A 93 3.87 -0.86 -11.51
CA GLU A 93 5.07 -0.97 -12.34
C GLU A 93 6.19 -1.78 -11.66
N TRP A 94 6.48 -1.52 -10.38
CA TRP A 94 7.60 -2.14 -9.67
C TRP A 94 7.34 -3.58 -9.23
N PHE A 95 6.09 -3.90 -8.89
CA PHE A 95 5.75 -5.18 -8.27
C PHE A 95 5.02 -6.13 -9.22
N GLN A 96 5.27 -6.06 -10.53
CA GLN A 96 4.58 -6.86 -11.56
C GLN A 96 4.60 -8.38 -11.33
N ALA A 97 5.58 -8.88 -10.59
CA ALA A 97 5.68 -10.31 -10.24
C ALA A 97 4.66 -10.76 -9.18
N LEU A 98 4.04 -9.83 -8.44
CA LEU A 98 3.04 -10.10 -7.39
C LEU A 98 1.62 -10.19 -7.97
#